data_AF-A0A1B3NC03-F1
#
_entry.id   AF-A0A1B3NC03-F1
#
_cell.length_a   1.000
_cell.length_b   1.000
_cell.length_c   1.000
_cell.angle_alpha   90.00
_cell.angle_beta   90.00
_cell.angle_gamma   90.00
#
_symmetry.space_group_name_H-M   'P 1'
#
loop_
_entity.id
_entity.type
_entity.pdbx_description
1 polymer ?
#
loop_
_entity_poly.entity_id
_entity_poly.type
_entity_poly.pdbx_seq_one_letter_code
_entity_poly.pdbx_strand_id
1 'polypeptide(L)'
;MFNLIIAAIVVVVIAILTIASIFYGGNAFSLASDKGRYAQYINHGEQIAAAIKLYQIDKGAAPSGTATEIVQILSQSDASGRTYLSSSPVGDWYVTEGIIYRKLLDNEECKRMNTVAGKDVSLASASNGCPPCDDAVFSEWPACARTSIN
;
A
#
# COMPACT_ATOMS: atom_id res chain seq x y z
N MET A 1 -36.33 -0.48 -44.12
CA MET A 1 -35.03 0.22 -44.32
C MET A 1 -34.63 1.12 -43.14
N PHE A 2 -35.59 1.74 -42.45
CA PHE A 2 -35.32 2.59 -41.28
C PHE A 2 -34.63 1.87 -40.10
N ASN A 3 -35.04 0.65 -39.77
CA ASN A 3 -34.44 -0.11 -38.66
C ASN A 3 -32.97 -0.48 -38.86
N LEU A 4 -32.50 -0.64 -40.10
CA LEU A 4 -31.10 -1.02 -40.37
C LEU A 4 -30.16 0.17 -40.18
N ILE A 5 -30.61 1.38 -40.54
CA ILE A 5 -29.88 2.62 -40.31
C ILE A 5 -29.78 2.93 -38.82
N ILE A 6 -30.89 2.77 -38.08
CA ILE A 6 -30.89 2.97 -36.61
C ILE A 6 -29.94 1.97 -35.94
N ALA A 7 -29.99 0.70 -36.32
CA ALA A 7 -29.10 -0.32 -35.76
C ALA A 7 -27.62 0.02 -36.03
N ALA A 8 -27.28 0.47 -37.24
CA ALA A 8 -25.91 0.87 -37.58
C ALA A 8 -25.44 2.07 -36.74
N ILE A 9 -26.29 3.09 -36.56
CA ILE A 9 -25.97 4.26 -35.73
C ILE A 9 -25.77 3.85 -34.27
N VAL A 10 -26.63 2.98 -33.72
CA VAL A 10 -26.53 2.49 -32.34
C VAL A 10 -25.20 1.78 -32.11
N VAL A 11 -24.77 0.91 -33.02
CA VAL A 11 -23.48 0.20 -32.90
C VAL A 11 -22.31 1.19 -32.88
N VAL A 12 -22.34 2.21 -33.75
CA VAL A 12 -21.30 3.26 -33.78
C VAL A 12 -21.28 4.06 -32.48
N VAL A 13 -22.44 4.45 -31.96
CA VAL A 13 -22.55 5.20 -30.70
C VAL A 13 -22.04 4.36 -29.51
N ILE A 14 -22.40 3.08 -29.42
CA ILE A 14 -21.91 2.17 -28.37
C ILE A 14 -20.39 2.02 -28.46
N ALA A 15 -19.83 1.88 -29.66
CA ALA A 15 -18.39 1.78 -29.84
C ALA A 15 -17.66 3.03 -29.32
N ILE A 16 -18.15 4.22 -29.66
CA ILE A 16 -17.59 5.50 -29.18
C ILE A 16 -17.67 5.61 -27.66
N LEU A 17 -18.83 5.30 -27.07
CA LEU A 17 -19.03 5.37 -25.62
C LEU A 17 -18.15 4.36 -24.86
N THR A 18 -17.94 3.18 -25.43
CA THR A 18 -17.10 2.14 -24.83
C THR A 18 -15.64 2.59 -24.82
N ILE A 19 -15.14 3.16 -25.93
CA ILE A 19 -13.79 3.72 -26.01
C ILE A 19 -13.63 4.85 -24.98
N ALA A 20 -14.59 5.78 -24.92
CA ALA A 20 -14.57 6.86 -23.94
C ALA A 20 -14.57 6.33 -22.49
N SER A 21 -15.38 5.31 -22.20
CA SER A 21 -15.46 4.71 -20.87
C SER A 21 -14.16 4.01 -20.46
N ILE A 22 -13.45 3.38 -21.38
CA ILE A 22 -12.14 2.76 -21.10
C ILE A 22 -11.09 3.84 -20.82
N PHE A 23 -11.01 4.88 -21.66
CA PHE A 23 -10.01 5.93 -21.51
C PHE A 23 -10.23 6.78 -20.24
N TYR A 24 -11.47 7.21 -19.98
CA TYR A 24 -11.77 8.06 -18.82
C TYR A 24 -12.02 7.24 -17.54
N GLY A 25 -12.67 6.09 -17.64
CA GLY A 25 -12.97 5.22 -16.51
C GLY A 25 -11.74 4.45 -16.00
N GLY A 26 -10.82 4.09 -16.89
CA GLY A 26 -9.61 3.34 -16.52
C GLY A 26 -8.72 4.10 -15.53
N ASN A 27 -8.49 5.40 -15.76
CA ASN A 27 -7.67 6.22 -14.85
C ASN A 27 -8.32 6.40 -13.47
N ALA A 28 -9.63 6.65 -13.44
CA ALA A 28 -10.37 6.78 -12.19
C ALA A 28 -10.39 5.45 -11.39
N PHE A 29 -10.56 4.32 -12.08
CA PHE A 29 -10.51 3.00 -11.46
C PHE A 29 -9.11 2.66 -10.93
N SER A 30 -8.05 2.95 -11.69
CA SER A 30 -6.67 2.75 -11.25
C SER A 30 -6.38 3.56 -9.99
N LEU A 31 -6.72 4.86 -9.98
CA LEU A 31 -6.52 5.72 -8.83
C LEU A 31 -7.33 5.27 -7.60
N ALA A 32 -8.57 4.82 -7.79
CA ALA A 32 -9.38 4.27 -6.71
C ALA A 32 -8.79 2.98 -6.14
N SER A 33 -8.27 2.11 -7.00
CA SER A 33 -7.56 0.89 -6.61
C SER A 33 -6.29 1.21 -5.82
N ASP A 34 -5.48 2.17 -6.29
CA ASP A 34 -4.27 2.62 -5.59
C ASP A 34 -4.58 3.25 -4.23
N LYS A 35 -5.67 4.03 -4.13
CA LYS A 35 -6.19 4.54 -2.84
C LYS A 35 -6.60 3.41 -1.90
N GLY A 36 -7.28 2.40 -2.42
CA GLY A 36 -7.68 1.22 -1.64
C GLY A 36 -6.46 0.46 -1.11
N ARG A 37 -5.45 0.24 -1.95
CA ARG A 37 -4.18 -0.37 -1.55
C ARG A 37 -3.44 0.45 -0.50
N TYR A 38 -3.37 1.76 -0.68
CA TYR A 38 -2.74 2.65 0.29
C TYR A 38 -3.43 2.57 1.66
N ALA A 39 -4.76 2.66 1.69
CA ALA A 39 -5.55 2.51 2.91
C ALA A 39 -5.34 1.12 3.54
N GLN A 40 -5.25 0.07 2.73
CA GLN A 40 -4.95 -1.27 3.21
C GLN A 40 -3.57 -1.34 3.89
N TYR A 41 -2.54 -0.72 3.30
CA TYR A 41 -1.20 -0.69 3.90
C TYR A 41 -1.19 0.06 5.23
N ILE A 42 -1.83 1.24 5.31
CA ILE A 42 -1.96 1.97 6.57
C ILE A 42 -2.66 1.09 7.63
N ASN A 43 -3.79 0.47 7.28
CA ASN A 43 -4.53 -0.39 8.20
C ASN A 43 -3.73 -1.61 8.65
N HIS A 44 -2.90 -2.20 7.78
CA HIS A 44 -2.02 -3.30 8.14
C HIS A 44 -0.92 -2.84 9.12
N GLY A 45 -0.31 -1.68 8.87
CA GLY A 45 0.68 -1.09 9.77
C GLY A 45 0.11 -0.81 11.16
N GLU A 46 -1.08 -0.23 11.23
CA GLU A 46 -1.79 0.03 12.50
C GLU A 46 -2.15 -1.25 13.26
N GLN A 47 -2.59 -2.31 12.55
CA GLN A 47 -2.84 -3.61 13.16
C GLN A 47 -1.57 -4.20 13.80
N ILE A 48 -0.44 -4.10 13.11
CA ILE A 48 0.86 -4.56 13.65
C ILE A 48 1.24 -3.71 14.87
N ALA A 49 1.09 -2.39 14.81
CA ALA A 49 1.39 -1.49 15.94
C ALA A 49 0.52 -1.79 17.16
N ALA A 50 -0.78 -2.01 16.95
CA ALA A 50 -1.72 -2.39 18.00
C ALA A 50 -1.38 -3.76 18.60
N ALA A 51 -1.03 -4.74 17.76
CA ALA A 51 -0.62 -6.07 18.20
C ALA A 51 0.66 -6.03 19.04
N ILE A 52 1.65 -5.23 18.65
CA ILE A 52 2.88 -5.03 19.41
C ILE A 52 2.59 -4.41 20.78
N LYS A 53 1.74 -3.37 20.84
CA LYS A 53 1.33 -2.75 22.10
C LYS A 53 0.61 -3.74 23.02
N LEU A 54 -0.29 -4.55 22.46
CA LEU A 54 -1.00 -5.57 23.23
C LEU A 54 -0.04 -6.65 23.76
N TYR A 55 0.92 -7.09 22.94
CA TYR A 55 1.99 -8.00 23.36
C TYR A 55 2.83 -7.41 24.49
N GLN A 56 3.21 -6.12 24.40
CA GLN A 56 3.96 -5.42 25.44
C GLN A 56 3.20 -5.34 26.77
N ILE A 57 1.89 -5.07 26.71
CA ILE A 57 1.03 -5.05 27.91
C ILE A 57 0.98 -6.44 28.56
N ASP A 58 0.86 -7.50 27.77
CA ASP A 58 0.72 -8.86 28.28
C ASP A 58 2.02 -9.49 28.78
N LYS A 59 3.16 -9.21 28.11
CA LYS A 59 4.45 -9.85 28.40
C LYS A 59 5.43 -8.93 29.13
N GLY A 60 5.10 -7.65 29.27
CA GLY A 60 5.96 -6.63 29.89
C GLY A 60 7.18 -6.23 29.04
N ALA A 61 7.29 -6.75 27.82
CA ALA A 61 8.41 -6.50 26.91
C ALA A 61 7.93 -6.49 25.46
N ALA A 62 8.63 -5.76 24.59
CA ALA A 62 8.39 -5.80 23.16
C ALA A 62 8.80 -7.15 22.58
N PRO A 63 8.14 -7.63 21.51
CA PRO A 63 8.62 -8.79 20.78
C PRO A 63 10.03 -8.49 20.25
N SER A 64 10.95 -9.42 20.45
CA SER A 64 12.34 -9.32 20.03
C SER A 64 12.64 -10.35 18.95
N GLY A 65 13.58 -10.02 18.06
CA GLY A 65 13.93 -10.85 16.91
C GLY A 65 14.07 -10.02 15.64
N THR A 66 14.26 -10.71 14.53
CA THR A 66 14.20 -10.13 13.18
C THR A 66 12.78 -9.66 12.86
N ALA A 67 12.65 -8.78 11.86
CA ALA A 67 11.35 -8.29 11.37
C ALA A 67 10.34 -9.42 11.10
N THR A 68 10.78 -10.50 10.46
CA THR A 68 9.94 -11.66 10.14
C THR A 68 9.54 -12.42 11.40
N GLU A 69 10.46 -12.60 12.35
CA GLU A 69 10.17 -13.27 13.62
C GLU A 69 9.18 -12.47 14.46
N ILE A 70 9.26 -11.14 14.47
CA ILE A 70 8.30 -10.28 15.20
C ILE A 70 6.89 -10.49 14.66
N VAL A 71 6.69 -10.42 13.35
CA VAL A 71 5.36 -10.65 12.74
C VAL A 71 4.89 -12.08 13.03
N GLN A 72 5.80 -13.06 12.98
CA GLN A 72 5.49 -14.45 13.27
C GLN A 72 5.05 -14.65 14.73
N ILE A 73 5.75 -14.07 15.71
CA ILE A 73 5.41 -14.10 17.14
C ILE A 73 4.01 -13.53 17.37
N LEU A 74 3.64 -12.45 16.68
CA LEU A 74 2.33 -11.83 16.84
C LEU A 74 1.20 -12.66 16.19
N SER A 75 1.50 -13.38 15.11
CA SER A 75 0.54 -14.22 14.38
C SER A 75 0.32 -15.61 14.99
N GLN A 76 1.27 -16.10 15.78
CA GLN A 76 1.17 -17.41 16.42
C GLN A 76 0.42 -17.31 17.76
N SER A 77 -0.30 -18.38 18.10
CA SER A 77 -0.93 -18.50 19.42
C SER A 77 0.15 -18.70 20.48
N ASP A 78 0.11 -17.90 21.55
CA ASP A 78 1.01 -18.05 22.68
C ASP A 78 0.70 -19.32 23.50
N ALA A 79 1.52 -19.61 24.52
CA ALA A 79 1.31 -20.75 25.43
C ALA A 79 -0.02 -20.70 26.20
N SER A 80 -0.69 -19.54 26.23
CA SER A 80 -2.01 -19.33 26.82
C SER A 80 -3.14 -19.37 25.78
N GLY A 81 -2.83 -19.72 24.51
CA GLY A 81 -3.79 -19.80 23.41
C GLY A 81 -4.22 -18.45 22.83
N ARG A 82 -3.55 -17.34 23.20
CA ARG A 82 -3.88 -15.99 22.73
C ARG A 82 -3.10 -15.66 21.46
N THR A 83 -3.77 -15.07 20.49
CA THR A 83 -3.17 -14.61 19.24
C THR A 83 -3.35 -13.10 19.13
N TYR A 84 -2.28 -12.36 18.82
CA TYR A 84 -2.29 -10.90 18.73
C TYR A 84 -2.67 -10.39 17.34
N LEU A 85 -2.44 -11.22 16.30
CA LEU A 85 -2.84 -10.98 14.91
C LEU A 85 -3.57 -12.21 14.36
N SER A 86 -4.86 -12.06 14.04
CA SER A 86 -5.69 -13.16 13.52
C SER A 86 -5.17 -13.73 12.18
N SER A 87 -4.42 -12.93 11.43
CA SER A 87 -3.74 -13.35 10.20
C SER A 87 -2.52 -12.46 9.96
N SER A 88 -1.45 -13.00 9.38
CA SER A 88 -0.31 -12.18 8.95
C SER A 88 -0.74 -11.27 7.80
N PRO A 89 -0.57 -9.95 7.91
CA PRO A 89 -0.86 -9.03 6.81
C PRO A 89 -0.02 -9.37 5.57
N VAL A 90 -0.62 -9.25 4.39
CA VAL A 90 0.07 -9.58 3.13
C VAL A 90 1.19 -8.57 2.85
N GLY A 91 2.39 -9.08 2.55
CA GLY A 91 3.58 -8.30 2.18
C GLY A 91 4.74 -8.43 3.16
N ASP A 92 5.90 -7.90 2.75
CA ASP A 92 7.11 -7.92 3.57
C ASP A 92 7.11 -6.73 4.54
N TRP A 93 6.63 -6.98 5.75
CA TRP A 93 6.56 -6.02 6.84
C TRP A 93 7.82 -6.07 7.71
N TYR A 94 8.35 -4.89 8.02
CA TYR A 94 9.52 -4.70 8.85
C TYR A 94 9.15 -3.84 10.05
N VAL A 95 9.58 -4.30 11.22
CA VAL A 95 9.35 -3.65 12.51
C VAL A 95 10.70 -3.41 13.15
N THR A 96 11.04 -2.15 13.41
CA THR A 96 12.29 -1.76 14.08
C THR A 96 12.00 -0.59 15.01
N GLU A 97 12.32 -0.73 16.30
CA GLU A 97 12.31 0.33 17.33
C GLU A 97 11.28 1.46 17.12
N GLY A 98 9.99 1.09 17.04
CA GLY A 98 8.88 2.06 16.93
C GLY A 98 8.51 2.50 15.51
N ILE A 99 9.20 1.99 14.48
CA ILE A 99 8.89 2.22 13.07
C ILE A 99 8.41 0.91 12.44
N ILE A 100 7.26 0.98 11.76
CA ILE A 100 6.70 -0.11 10.97
C ILE A 100 6.69 0.35 9.52
N TYR A 101 7.36 -0.40 8.66
CA TYR A 101 7.37 -0.12 7.23
C TYR A 101 7.21 -1.40 6.41
N ARG A 102 6.71 -1.25 5.20
CA ARG A 102 6.55 -2.35 4.24
C ARG A 102 7.53 -2.14 3.10
N LYS A 103 8.23 -3.20 2.69
CA LYS A 103 9.03 -3.14 1.47
C LYS A 103 8.11 -3.04 0.26
N LEU A 104 8.33 -2.02 -0.56
CA LEU A 104 7.69 -1.87 -1.85
C LEU A 104 8.50 -2.63 -2.90
N LEU A 105 7.82 -3.31 -3.82
CA LEU A 105 8.47 -4.17 -4.80
C LEU A 105 9.04 -3.39 -5.99
N ASP A 106 8.52 -2.18 -6.23
CA ASP A 106 8.81 -1.38 -7.41
C ASP A 106 8.80 0.13 -7.12
N ASN A 107 9.63 0.89 -7.83
CA ASN A 107 9.71 2.34 -7.77
C ASN A 107 8.42 3.00 -8.26
N GLU A 108 7.70 2.38 -9.21
CA GLU A 108 6.39 2.88 -9.63
C GLU A 108 5.33 2.67 -8.54
N GLU A 109 5.41 1.61 -7.74
CA GLU A 109 4.53 1.45 -6.57
C GLU A 109 4.76 2.57 -5.56
N CYS A 110 6.03 2.89 -5.28
CA CYS A 110 6.41 4.00 -4.42
C CYS A 110 5.88 5.35 -4.91
N LYS A 111 6.05 5.66 -6.20
CA LYS A 111 5.51 6.87 -6.83
C LYS A 111 3.98 6.96 -6.72
N ARG A 112 3.27 5.85 -6.98
CA ARG A 112 1.80 5.82 -6.88
C ARG A 112 1.33 6.04 -5.44
N MET A 113 2.00 5.44 -4.44
CA MET A 113 1.66 5.66 -3.04
C MET A 113 1.87 7.13 -2.62
N ASN A 114 2.98 7.74 -3.01
CA ASN A 114 3.25 9.16 -2.74
C ASN A 114 2.24 10.08 -3.44
N THR A 115 1.87 9.77 -4.68
CA THR A 115 0.83 10.51 -5.42
C THR A 115 -0.53 10.41 -4.72
N VAL A 116 -0.91 9.20 -4.28
CA VAL A 116 -2.16 8.96 -3.54
C VAL A 116 -2.18 9.71 -2.19
N ALA A 117 -1.02 9.81 -1.54
CA ALA A 117 -0.85 10.57 -0.31
C ALA A 117 -0.84 12.09 -0.51
N GLY A 118 -1.00 12.57 -1.75
CA GLY A 118 -1.04 13.99 -2.09
C GLY A 118 0.33 14.66 -2.10
N LYS A 119 1.43 13.90 -2.15
CA LYS A 119 2.78 14.46 -2.30
C LYS A 119 3.05 14.82 -3.75
N ASP A 120 3.78 15.90 -3.97
CA ASP A 120 4.21 16.33 -5.29
C ASP A 120 5.43 15.51 -5.74
N VAL A 121 5.17 14.41 -6.44
CA VAL A 121 6.21 13.49 -6.96
C VAL A 121 7.19 14.15 -7.94
N SER A 122 6.89 15.35 -8.45
CA SER A 122 7.83 16.11 -9.28
C SER A 122 9.03 16.64 -8.49
N LEU A 123 8.89 16.83 -7.17
CA LEU A 123 10.00 17.22 -6.29
C LEU A 123 11.06 16.11 -6.18
N ALA A 124 10.66 14.85 -6.35
CA ALA A 124 11.53 13.67 -6.38
C ALA A 124 11.80 13.19 -7.83
N SER A 125 11.90 14.11 -8.79
CA SER A 125 12.13 13.79 -10.21
C SER A 125 13.42 12.98 -10.44
N ALA A 126 14.47 13.26 -9.66
CA ALA A 126 15.76 12.56 -9.75
C ALA A 126 15.66 11.06 -9.43
N SER A 127 14.61 10.64 -8.72
CA SER A 127 14.36 9.27 -8.32
C SER A 127 12.98 8.75 -8.77
N ASN A 128 12.44 9.33 -9.86
CA ASN A 128 11.17 8.96 -10.47
C ASN A 128 10.00 8.91 -9.45
N GLY A 129 9.94 9.87 -8.52
CA GLY A 129 8.85 9.97 -7.54
C GLY A 129 9.00 9.05 -6.33
N CYS A 130 10.12 8.32 -6.20
CA CYS A 130 10.47 7.53 -5.03
C CYS A 130 11.76 8.08 -4.38
N PRO A 131 11.67 9.06 -3.48
CA PRO A 131 12.85 9.64 -2.84
C PRO A 131 13.55 8.62 -1.93
N PRO A 132 14.85 8.80 -1.63
CA PRO A 132 15.54 7.94 -0.69
C PRO A 132 15.05 8.21 0.75
N CYS A 133 15.02 7.17 1.59
CA CYS A 133 14.44 7.28 2.94
C CYS A 133 15.29 8.05 3.97
N ASP A 134 16.53 8.39 3.63
CA ASP A 134 17.49 9.08 4.48
C ASP A 134 17.51 10.61 4.27
N ASP A 135 16.80 11.09 3.24
CA ASP A 135 16.73 12.51 2.93
C ASP A 135 15.69 13.21 3.82
N ALA A 136 16.15 14.19 4.61
CA ALA A 136 15.32 14.96 5.52
C ALA A 136 14.19 15.70 4.79
N VAL A 137 14.38 16.09 3.53
CA VAL A 137 13.38 16.77 2.70
C VAL A 137 12.15 15.89 2.45
N PHE A 138 12.37 14.57 2.39
CA PHE A 138 11.34 13.58 2.08
C PHE A 138 10.92 12.75 3.29
N SER A 139 11.34 13.14 4.50
CA SER A 139 11.02 12.43 5.75
C SER A 139 9.52 12.29 6.03
N GLU A 140 8.70 13.24 5.56
CA GLU A 140 7.24 13.19 5.69
C GLU A 140 6.53 12.39 4.58
N TRP A 141 7.28 11.80 3.66
CA TRP A 141 6.70 11.03 2.56
C TRP A 141 6.42 9.59 3.03
N PRO A 142 5.23 9.05 2.74
CA PRO A 142 4.86 7.73 3.24
C PRO A 142 5.58 6.58 2.53
N ALA A 143 6.10 6.81 1.33
CA ALA A 143 6.87 5.83 0.59
C ALA A 143 8.22 6.42 0.15
N CYS A 144 9.28 5.64 0.35
CA CYS A 144 10.65 6.00 0.00
C CYS A 144 11.44 4.74 -0.37
N ALA A 145 12.53 4.92 -1.12
CA ALA A 145 13.46 3.86 -1.48
C ALA A 145 14.50 3.66 -0.37
N ARG A 146 14.60 2.45 0.19
CA ARG A 146 15.76 2.01 0.97
C ARG A 146 16.61 1.09 0.11
N THR A 147 17.87 1.46 -0.10
CA THR A 147 18.88 0.64 -0.80
C THR A 147 19.36 -0.55 0.04
N SER A 148 19.15 -0.54 1.36
CA SER A 148 19.43 -1.67 2.23
C SER A 148 18.46 -1.72 3.41
N ILE A 149 17.90 -2.90 3.64
CA ILE A 149 17.30 -3.28 4.92
C ILE A 149 18.40 -4.06 5.64
N ASN A 150 19.15 -3.38 6.51
CA ASN A 150 19.90 -4.07 7.56
C ASN A 150 19.04 -4.05 8.82
#